data_AF-A0A3D0PP82-F1
#
_entry.id   AF-A0A3D0PP82-F1
#
_cell.length_a   1.000
_cell.length_b   1.000
_cell.length_c   1.000
_cell.angle_alpha   90.00
_cell.angle_beta   90.00
_cell.angle_gamma   90.00
#
_symmetry.space_group_name_H-M   'P 1'
#
loop_
_entity.id
_entity.type
_entity.pdbx_description
1 polymer ?
#
loop_
_entity_poly.entity_id
_entity_poly.type
_entity_poly.pdbx_seq_one_letter_code
_entity_poly.pdbx_strand_id
1 'polypeptide(L)'
;MSNRNHLYDCWLGFENLLNPPLKEEYMKYCKNIYIRGSNDIVLAAMNELKLAIKKIFNIEADIYRRRPEAPYVLVGRLEDVANKGHVLQSGLKAEGFC
;
A
#
# COMPACT_ATOMS: atom_id res chain seq x y z
N MET A 1 28.89 -15.23 11.97
CA MET A 1 27.77 -16.19 12.05
C MET A 1 26.68 -15.72 11.09
N SER A 2 26.65 -16.32 9.91
CA SER A 2 25.67 -16.02 8.85
C SER A 2 24.67 -17.17 8.80
N ASN A 3 23.41 -16.89 9.11
CA ASN A 3 22.28 -17.73 8.76
C ASN A 3 21.06 -16.81 8.67
N ARG A 4 20.89 -16.13 7.52
CA ARG A 4 19.69 -15.34 7.25
C ARG A 4 18.84 -16.11 6.25
N ASN A 5 17.64 -16.44 6.71
CA ASN A 5 16.53 -17.12 6.04
C ASN A 5 16.18 -16.52 4.66
N HIS A 6 16.98 -16.75 3.63
CA HIS A 6 16.70 -16.32 2.25
C HIS A 6 15.72 -17.23 1.50
N LEU A 7 15.08 -18.17 2.19
CA LEU A 7 14.60 -19.38 1.52
C LEU A 7 13.22 -19.29 0.85
N TYR A 8 12.33 -18.34 1.14
CA TYR A 8 10.99 -18.34 0.51
C TYR A 8 10.28 -16.97 0.49
N ASP A 9 10.82 -16.00 -0.25
CA ASP A 9 10.04 -14.79 -0.59
C ASP A 9 9.25 -14.95 -1.92
N CYS A 10 9.38 -16.09 -2.63
CA CYS A 10 8.75 -16.33 -3.95
C CYS A 10 8.86 -15.09 -4.86
N TRP A 11 7.74 -14.52 -5.30
CA TRP A 11 7.69 -13.28 -6.09
C TRP A 11 7.61 -12.00 -5.24
N LEU A 12 7.52 -12.10 -3.91
CA LEU A 12 7.43 -11.00 -2.94
C LEU A 12 8.80 -10.62 -2.35
N GLY A 13 9.86 -10.70 -3.15
CA GLY A 13 11.20 -10.26 -2.72
C GLY A 13 11.28 -8.76 -2.39
N PHE A 14 10.37 -7.96 -2.99
CA PHE A 14 10.30 -6.50 -2.83
C PHE A 14 11.66 -5.83 -3.01
N GLU A 15 12.40 -6.25 -4.04
CA GLU A 15 13.75 -5.76 -4.30
C GLU A 15 13.81 -4.24 -4.41
N ASN A 16 14.94 -3.67 -4.01
CA ASN A 16 15.11 -2.23 -4.04
C ASN A 16 15.06 -1.71 -5.48
N LEU A 17 14.28 -0.67 -5.72
CA LEU A 17 14.24 -0.02 -7.01
C LEU A 17 15.50 0.84 -7.21
N LEU A 18 16.39 0.37 -8.07
CA LEU A 18 17.70 0.99 -8.28
C LEU A 18 17.68 2.16 -9.27
N ASN A 19 16.62 2.31 -10.08
CA ASN A 19 16.47 3.39 -11.04
C ASN A 19 16.03 4.69 -10.32
N PRO A 20 16.88 5.72 -10.19
CA PRO A 20 16.56 6.87 -9.34
C PRO A 20 15.39 7.73 -9.86
N PRO A 21 15.32 8.12 -11.16
CA PRO A 21 14.17 8.87 -11.67
C PRO A 21 12.83 8.15 -11.44
N LEU A 22 12.80 6.84 -11.70
CA LEU A 22 11.59 6.04 -11.51
C LEU A 22 11.21 5.91 -10.04
N LYS A 23 12.22 5.76 -9.17
CA LYS A 23 12.06 5.72 -7.72
C LYS A 23 11.46 7.02 -7.18
N GLU A 24 11.98 8.17 -7.60
CA GLU A 24 11.45 9.48 -7.20
C GLU A 24 9.99 9.66 -7.63
N GLU A 25 9.67 9.25 -8.86
CA GLU A 25 8.30 9.31 -9.38
C GLU A 25 7.32 8.47 -8.55
N TYR A 26 7.64 7.20 -8.28
CA TYR A 26 6.77 6.34 -7.48
C TYR A 26 6.68 6.80 -6.02
N MET A 27 7.78 7.26 -5.42
CA MET A 27 7.78 7.73 -4.03
C MET A 27 6.79 8.87 -3.80
N LYS A 28 6.59 9.76 -4.80
CA LYS A 28 5.61 10.84 -4.74
C LYS A 28 4.19 10.33 -4.46
N TYR A 29 3.82 9.18 -5.02
CA TYR A 29 2.46 8.62 -4.90
C TYR A 29 2.33 7.61 -3.76
N CYS A 30 3.39 6.85 -3.46
CA CYS A 30 3.35 5.76 -2.49
C CYS A 30 3.69 6.15 -1.06
N LYS A 31 4.31 7.32 -0.82
CA LYS A 31 4.76 7.71 0.53
C LYS A 31 3.62 7.83 1.54
N ASN A 32 2.41 8.19 1.12
CA ASN A 32 1.26 8.34 2.01
C ASN A 32 0.25 7.20 1.79
N ILE A 33 -0.18 6.55 2.87
CA ILE A 33 -1.24 5.55 2.86
C ILE A 33 -2.42 6.08 3.67
N TYR A 34 -3.56 6.27 3.01
CA TYR A 34 -4.81 6.63 3.67
C TYR A 34 -5.62 5.36 3.92
N ILE A 35 -5.91 5.05 5.18
CA ILE A 35 -6.63 3.84 5.56
C ILE A 35 -8.05 4.13 6.05
N ARG A 36 -8.99 3.31 5.57
CA ARG A 36 -10.40 3.34 5.94
C ARG A 36 -10.83 1.97 6.44
N GLY A 37 -11.39 1.96 7.65
CA GLY A 37 -11.67 0.73 8.39
C GLY A 37 -10.53 0.32 9.32
N SER A 38 -10.83 -0.60 10.22
CA SER A 38 -9.89 -1.15 11.21
C SER A 38 -10.06 -2.65 11.39
N ASN A 39 -10.69 -3.33 10.43
CA ASN A 39 -10.74 -4.79 10.44
C ASN A 39 -9.35 -5.37 10.14
N ASP A 40 -9.13 -6.61 10.57
CA ASP A 40 -7.82 -7.26 10.48
C ASP A 40 -7.32 -7.40 9.04
N ILE A 41 -8.22 -7.55 8.07
CA ILE A 41 -7.87 -7.66 6.65
C ILE A 41 -7.28 -6.34 6.13
N VAL A 42 -7.91 -5.20 6.44
CA VAL A 42 -7.40 -3.87 6.08
C VAL A 42 -6.08 -3.58 6.77
N LEU A 43 -5.93 -3.97 8.04
CA LEU A 43 -4.68 -3.81 8.77
C LEU A 43 -3.55 -4.68 8.18
N ALA A 44 -3.84 -5.93 7.81
CA ALA A 44 -2.90 -6.81 7.13
C ALA A 44 -2.44 -6.23 5.79
N ALA A 45 -3.38 -5.77 4.95
CA ALA A 45 -3.07 -5.13 3.67
C ALA A 45 -2.20 -3.86 3.85
N MET A 46 -2.49 -3.03 4.86
CA MET A 46 -1.69 -1.85 5.18
C MET A 46 -0.26 -2.22 5.61
N ASN A 47 -0.11 -3.24 6.45
CA ASN A 47 1.20 -3.71 6.92
C ASN A 47 2.05 -4.24 5.76
N GLU A 48 1.45 -5.04 4.87
CA GLU A 48 2.12 -5.57 3.68
C GLU A 48 2.57 -4.44 2.75
N LEU A 49 1.67 -3.49 2.47
CA LEU A 49 1.99 -2.32 1.63
C LEU A 49 3.12 -1.47 2.23
N LYS A 50 3.10 -1.26 3.55
CA LYS A 50 4.16 -0.55 4.26
C LYS A 50 5.51 -1.27 4.14
N LEU A 51 5.52 -2.60 4.30
CA LEU A 51 6.72 -3.42 4.14
C LEU A 51 7.27 -3.33 2.72
N ALA A 52 6.40 -3.44 1.71
CA ALA A 52 6.78 -3.34 0.31
C ALA A 52 7.38 -1.97 -0.01
N ILE A 53 6.74 -0.87 0.39
CA ILE A 53 7.25 0.50 0.20
C ILE A 53 8.62 0.68 0.85
N LYS A 54 8.80 0.15 2.08
CA LYS A 54 10.08 0.19 2.77
C LYS A 54 11.16 -0.56 2.03
N LYS A 55 10.91 -1.79 1.58
CA LYS A 55 11.94 -2.58 0.89
C LYS A 55 12.26 -2.02 -0.50
N ILE A 56 11.24 -1.69 -1.30
CA ILE A 56 11.40 -1.21 -2.68
C ILE A 56 12.03 0.19 -2.71
N PHE A 57 11.54 1.12 -1.89
CA PHE A 57 11.95 2.53 -1.99
C PHE A 57 12.89 2.98 -0.87
N ASN A 58 13.14 2.15 0.15
CA ASN A 58 13.94 2.50 1.33
C ASN A 58 13.42 3.74 2.09
N ILE A 59 12.09 3.84 2.23
CA ILE A 59 11.40 4.89 3.00
C ILE A 59 10.35 4.29 3.93
N GLU A 60 9.99 5.01 4.98
CA GLU A 60 8.80 4.68 5.77
C GLU A 60 7.57 5.40 5.17
N ALA A 61 6.49 4.65 4.95
CA ALA A 61 5.22 5.22 4.52
C ALA A 61 4.47 5.85 5.71
N ASP A 62 3.93 7.04 5.50
CA ASP A 62 3.10 7.76 6.47
C ASP A 62 1.65 7.24 6.41
N ILE A 63 1.08 6.88 7.56
CA ILE A 63 -0.26 6.29 7.66
C ILE A 63 -1.26 7.34 8.16
N TYR A 64 -2.35 7.54 7.43
CA TYR A 64 -3.37 8.52 7.74
C TYR A 64 -4.75 7.90 7.95
N ARG A 65 -5.48 8.39 8.97
CA ARG A 65 -6.90 8.07 9.22
C ARG A 65 -7.86 9.11 8.63
N ARG A 66 -7.33 10.24 8.17
CA ARG A 66 -8.03 11.30 7.44
C ARG A 66 -7.37 11.46 6.08
N ARG A 67 -8.14 11.89 5.07
CA ARG A 67 -7.62 12.09 3.72
C ARG A 67 -6.48 13.13 3.74
N PRO A 68 -5.25 12.78 3.33
CA PRO A 68 -4.18 13.76 3.19
C PRO A 68 -4.38 14.60 1.91
N GLU A 69 -3.80 15.80 1.90
CA GLU A 69 -3.81 16.70 0.73
C GLU A 69 -2.77 16.27 -0.33
N ALA A 70 -1.67 15.66 0.11
CA ALA A 70 -0.65 15.10 -0.75
C ALA A 70 -1.13 13.81 -1.45
N PRO A 71 -0.52 13.38 -2.57
CA PRO A 71 -0.85 12.11 -3.23
C PRO A 71 -0.74 10.92 -2.28
N TYR A 72 -1.66 9.95 -2.40
CA TYR A 72 -1.76 8.81 -1.48
C TYR A 72 -2.31 7.56 -2.16
N VAL A 73 -2.03 6.41 -1.53
CA VAL A 73 -2.71 5.13 -1.77
C VAL A 73 -3.85 4.96 -0.77
N LEU A 74 -5.06 4.65 -1.24
CA LEU A 74 -6.21 4.37 -0.39
C LEU A 74 -6.35 2.87 -0.15
N VAL A 75 -6.48 2.46 1.10
CA VAL A 75 -6.78 1.07 1.47
C VAL A 75 -8.03 1.04 2.36
N GLY A 76 -9.04 0.29 1.94
CA GLY A 76 -10.29 0.12 2.67
C GLY A 76 -11.32 -0.65 1.85
N ARG A 77 -12.45 -0.99 2.47
CA ARG A 77 -13.57 -1.61 1.74
C ARG A 77 -14.41 -0.54 1.07
N LEU A 78 -15.11 -0.92 0.00
CA LEU A 78 -16.02 -0.03 -0.72
C LEU A 78 -16.99 0.70 0.22
N GLU A 79 -17.62 -0.04 1.15
CA GLU A 79 -18.54 0.52 2.15
C GLU A 79 -17.90 1.59 3.05
N ASP A 80 -16.61 1.47 3.34
CA ASP A 80 -15.88 2.41 4.20
C ASP A 80 -15.51 3.72 3.46
N VAL A 81 -15.62 3.72 2.13
CA VAL A 81 -15.17 4.76 1.18
C VAL A 81 -16.32 5.42 0.41
N ALA A 82 -17.40 4.69 0.13
CA ALA A 82 -18.50 5.09 -0.76
C ALA A 82 -19.18 6.42 -0.36
N ASN A 83 -19.07 6.84 0.90
CA ASN A 83 -19.72 8.05 1.42
C ASN A 83 -19.08 9.40 0.98
N LYS A 84 -18.08 9.42 0.08
CA LYS A 84 -17.35 10.67 -0.25
C LYS A 84 -17.04 10.89 -1.74
N GLY A 85 -18.00 10.64 -2.63
CA GLY A 85 -17.93 11.12 -4.02
C GLY A 85 -16.97 10.36 -4.93
N HIS A 86 -16.53 9.16 -4.53
CA HIS A 86 -15.83 8.24 -5.42
C HIS A 86 -16.86 7.42 -6.19
N VAL A 87 -16.91 7.58 -7.52
CA VAL A 87 -17.69 6.69 -8.40
C VAL A 87 -16.92 5.38 -8.51
N LEU A 88 -17.15 4.48 -7.57
CA LEU A 88 -16.56 3.15 -7.58
C LEU A 88 -17.42 2.28 -8.48
N GLN A 89 -16.81 1.57 -9.45
CA GLN A 89 -17.55 0.76 -10.40
C GLN A 89 -18.39 -0.29 -9.64
N SER A 90 -19.71 -0.18 -9.75
CA SER A 90 -20.65 -1.18 -9.25
C SER A 90 -20.52 -2.43 -10.10
N GLY A 91 -19.92 -3.50 -9.57
CA GLY A 91 -19.70 -4.74 -10.31
C GLY A 91 -18.56 -5.62 -9.78
N LEU A 92 -17.79 -5.15 -8.79
CA LEU A 92 -16.78 -5.99 -8.15
C LEU A 92 -17.43 -7.21 -7.46
N LYS A 93 -16.87 -8.39 -7.72
CA LYS A 93 -17.20 -9.62 -6.98
C LYS A 93 -16.58 -9.56 -5.57
N ALA A 94 -16.88 -10.55 -4.73
CA ALA A 94 -16.48 -10.57 -3.32
C ALA A 94 -14.98 -10.33 -3.05
N GLU A 95 -14.09 -10.76 -3.95
CA GLU A 95 -12.63 -10.62 -3.84
C GLU A 95 -12.04 -9.55 -4.79
N GLY A 96 -12.89 -8.77 -5.47
CA GLY A 96 -12.46 -7.73 -6.41
C GLY A 96 -11.97 -6.46 -5.72
N PHE A 97 -11.06 -5.74 -6.38
CA PHE A 97 -10.52 -4.43 -5.96
C PHE A 97 -10.41 -3.47 -7.16
N CYS A 98 -10.27 -2.17 -6.89
CA CYS A 98 -10.10 -1.12 -7.90
C CYS A 98 -9.15 -0.02 -7.42
#